data_AF-T1CKK9-F1
#
_entry.id   AF-T1CKK9-F1
#
_cell.length_a   1.000
_cell.length_b   1.000
_cell.length_c   1.000
_cell.angle_alpha   90.00
_cell.angle_beta   90.00
_cell.angle_gamma   90.00
#
_symmetry.space_group_name_H-M   'P 1'
#
loop_
_entity.id
_entity.type
_entity.pdbx_description
1 polymer ?
#
loop_
_entity_poly.entity_id
_entity_poly.type
_entity_poly.pdbx_seq_one_letter_code
_entity_poly.pdbx_strand_id
1 'polypeptide(L)' 'MSNLVPEWRDVDARTFRERIFPTGRPALLRGSVRQWQAVVEGRKSPDALAGYLLGLDQGGPVPLITA' A
#
# COMPACT_ATOMS: atom_id res chain seq x y z
N MET A 1 12.45 6.57 21.88
CA MET A 1 12.06 7.84 21.23
C MET A 1 11.14 7.50 20.07
N SER A 2 9.86 7.82 20.14
CA SER A 2 8.94 7.55 19.02
C SER A 2 9.23 8.56 17.91
N ASN A 3 10.02 8.16 16.92
CA ASN A 3 10.30 9.00 15.76
C ASN A 3 9.03 8.94 14.89
N LEU A 4 8.14 9.92 15.05
CA LEU A 4 6.87 9.94 14.34
C LEU A 4 7.15 10.17 12.85
N VAL A 5 6.90 9.15 12.02
CA VAL A 5 6.93 9.29 10.56
C VAL A 5 5.77 10.21 10.16
N PRO A 6 6.03 11.33 9.44
CA PRO A 6 4.98 12.24 9.01
C PRO A 6 3.90 11.55 8.19
N GLU A 7 2.64 11.75 8.55
CA GLU A 7 1.49 11.22 7.83
C GLU A 7 0.91 12.26 6.88
N TRP A 8 0.68 11.83 5.63
CA TRP A 8 0.04 12.59 4.58
C TRP A 8 -1.21 11.85 4.12
N ARG A 9 -2.30 12.58 3.87
CA ARG A 9 -3.59 12.01 3.43
C ARG A 9 -3.91 12.48 2.02
N ASP A 10 -4.51 11.58 1.25
CA ASP A 10 -5.05 11.86 -0.08
C ASP A 10 -4.04 12.55 -1.02
N VAL A 11 -2.80 12.06 -0.96
CA VAL A 11 -1.66 12.58 -1.71
C VAL A 11 -1.80 12.26 -3.19
N ASP A 12 -1.85 13.32 -4.00
CA ASP A 12 -1.74 13.23 -5.46
C ASP A 12 -0.28 13.17 -5.93
N ALA A 13 -0.08 12.83 -7.20
CA ALA A 13 1.26 12.66 -7.77
C ALA A 13 2.09 13.96 -7.74
N ARG A 14 1.44 15.13 -7.81
CA ARG A 14 2.09 16.44 -7.79
C ARG A 14 2.60 16.75 -6.38
N THR A 15 1.75 16.61 -5.37
CA THR A 15 2.10 16.79 -3.95
C THR A 15 3.24 15.86 -3.55
N PHE A 16 3.19 14.59 -3.98
CA PHE A 16 4.29 13.67 -3.75
C PHE A 16 5.61 14.20 -4.34
N ARG A 17 5.62 14.55 -5.64
CA ARG A 17 6.84 14.98 -6.34
C ARG A 17 7.42 16.30 -5.83
N GLU A 18 6.56 17.26 -5.52
CA GLU A 18 7.00 18.63 -5.19
C GLU A 18 7.23 18.84 -3.69
N ARG A 19 6.55 18.08 -2.82
CA ARG A 19 6.54 18.36 -1.38
C ARG A 19 7.06 17.22 -0.51
N ILE A 20 6.85 15.97 -0.92
CA ILE A 20 7.23 14.80 -0.10
C ILE A 20 8.58 14.26 -0.53
N PHE A 21 8.72 13.90 -1.80
CA PHE A 21 9.93 13.32 -2.37
C PHE A 21 11.20 14.17 -2.12
N PRO A 22 11.19 15.50 -2.26
CA PRO A 22 12.39 16.31 -2.05
C PRO A 22 12.90 16.32 -0.61
N THR A 23 12.08 15.91 0.37
CA THR A 23 12.48 15.92 1.79
C THR A 23 13.54 14.88 2.11
N GLY A 24 13.68 13.83 1.27
CA GLY A 24 14.60 12.72 1.53
C GLY A 24 14.33 11.99 2.85
N ARG A 25 13.09 12.06 3.37
CA ARG A 25 12.69 11.48 4.67
C ARG A 25 11.54 10.50 4.50
N PRO A 26 11.41 9.49 5.39
CA PRO A 26 10.24 8.62 5.42
C PRO A 26 8.93 9.41 5.57
N ALA A 27 7.87 8.95 4.89
CA ALA A 27 6.53 9.51 4.98
C ALA A 27 5.47 8.40 4.86
N LEU A 28 4.39 8.50 5.62
CA LEU A 28 3.21 7.62 5.51
C LEU A 28 2.19 8.26 4.57
N LEU A 29 1.91 7.60 3.44
CA LEU A 29 0.89 8.06 2.48
C LEU A 29 -0.43 7.34 2.73
N ARG A 30 -1.23 7.88 3.65
CA ARG A 30 -2.50 7.27 4.04
C ARG A 30 -3.56 7.50 2.97
N GLY A 31 -3.97 6.41 2.35
CA GLY A 31 -5.15 6.38 1.49
C GLY A 31 -4.88 6.53 -0.01
N SER A 32 -3.63 6.69 -0.44
CA SER A 32 -3.27 6.86 -1.86
C SER A 32 -3.70 5.70 -2.76
N VAL A 33 -3.94 4.52 -2.19
CA VAL A 33 -4.35 3.29 -2.90
C VAL A 33 -5.74 2.80 -2.48
N ARG A 34 -6.59 3.68 -1.92
CA ARG A 34 -7.94 3.29 -1.44
C ARG A 34 -8.79 2.60 -2.49
N GLN A 35 -8.59 2.98 -3.76
CA GLN A 35 -9.30 2.53 -4.94
C GLN A 35 -8.75 1.24 -5.55
N TRP A 36 -7.60 0.73 -5.09
CA TRP A 36 -7.07 -0.54 -5.59
C TRP A 36 -7.99 -1.68 -5.18
N GLN A 37 -8.29 -2.59 -6.10
CA GLN A 37 -9.26 -3.67 -5.86
C GLN A 37 -8.86 -4.56 -4.67
N ALA A 38 -7.57 -4.91 -4.54
CA ALA A 38 -7.07 -5.63 -3.35
C ALA A 38 -7.43 -4.93 -2.02
N VAL A 39 -7.33 -3.60 -1.99
CA VAL A 39 -7.63 -2.79 -0.80
C VAL A 39 -9.15 -2.69 -0.58
N VAL A 40 -9.93 -2.62 -1.66
CA VAL A 40 -11.39 -2.63 -1.60
C VAL A 40 -11.91 -3.96 -1.06
N GLU A 41 -11.45 -5.08 -1.60
CA GLU A 41 -11.85 -6.43 -1.17
C GLU A 41 -11.38 -6.73 0.26
N GLY A 42 -10.15 -6.34 0.63
CA GLY A 42 -9.65 -6.51 1.99
C GLY A 42 -10.38 -5.67 3.04
N ARG A 43 -11.06 -4.59 2.66
CA ARG A 43 -11.97 -3.88 3.57
C ARG A 43 -13.30 -4.60 3.81
N LYS A 44 -13.70 -5.52 2.94
CA LYS A 44 -14.92 -6.30 3.10
C LYS A 44 -14.71 -7.43 4.10
N SER A 45 -13.68 -8.26 3.89
CA SER A 45 -13.29 -9.33 4.80
C SER A 45 -11.93 -9.94 4.41
N PRO A 46 -11.29 -10.71 5.30
CA PRO A 46 -10.12 -11.53 4.94
C PRO A 46 -10.41 -12.50 3.78
N ASP A 47 -11.58 -13.15 3.77
CA ASP A 47 -11.94 -14.12 2.72
C ASP A 47 -12.17 -13.46 1.35
N ALA A 48 -12.74 -12.25 1.31
CA ALA A 48 -12.92 -11.50 0.06
C ALA A 48 -11.56 -11.13 -0.56
N LEU A 49 -10.59 -10.72 0.26
CA LEU A 49 -9.22 -10.50 -0.19
C LEU A 49 -8.58 -11.78 -0.71
N ALA A 50 -8.71 -12.89 0.02
CA ALA A 50 -8.18 -14.18 -0.42
C ALA A 50 -8.76 -14.59 -1.77
N GLY A 51 -10.09 -14.47 -1.95
CA GLY A 51 -10.76 -14.74 -3.22
C GLY A 51 -10.24 -13.87 -4.38
N TYR A 52 -10.06 -12.56 -4.14
CA TYR A 52 -9.47 -11.66 -5.14
C TYR A 52 -8.04 -12.06 -5.53
N LEU A 53 -7.19 -12.39 -4.55
CA LEU A 53 -5.80 -12.77 -4.80
C LEU A 53 -5.72 -14.13 -5.53
N LEU A 54 -6.51 -15.12 -5.11
CA LEU A 54 -6.57 -16.43 -5.76
C LEU A 54 -7.08 -16.34 -7.20
N GLY A 55 -8.00 -15.40 -7.50
CA GLY A 55 -8.46 -15.15 -8.87
C GLY A 55 -7.39 -14.59 -9.81
N LEU A 56 -6.29 -14.07 -9.26
CA LEU A 56 -5.13 -13.57 -10.02
C LEU A 56 -3.94 -14.54 -9.99
N ASP A 57 -3.96 -15.51 -9.09
CA ASP A 57 -2.89 -16.48 -8.93
C ASP A 57 -2.71 -17.34 -10.20
N GLN A 58 -1.46 -17.60 -10.56
CA GLN A 58 -1.08 -18.42 -11.71
C GLN A 58 -0.57 -19.82 -11.30
N GLY A 59 -0.58 -20.15 -10.01
CA GLY A 59 -0.27 -21.48 -9.48
C GLY A 59 1.21 -21.86 -9.53
N GLY A 60 2.10 -20.89 -9.70
CA GLY A 60 3.55 -21.10 -9.76
C GLY A 60 4.24 -21.04 -8.39
N PRO A 61 5.39 -21.71 -8.22
CA PRO A 61 6.19 -21.54 -7.01
C PRO A 61 6.68 -20.08 -6.89
N VAL A 62 6.52 -19.51 -5.70
CA VAL A 62 7.04 -18.18 -5.35
C VAL A 62 8.24 -18.31 -4.41
N PRO A 63 9.35 -17.58 -4.65
CA PRO A 63 10.48 -17.59 -3.74
C PRO A 63 10.07 -17.08 -2.35
N LEU A 64 10.41 -17.84 -1.31
CA LEU A 64 10.30 -17.37 0.06
C LEU A 64 11.49 -16.47 0.37
N ILE A 65 11.23 -15.23 0.78
CA ILE A 65 12.28 -14.35 1.34
C ILE A 65 12.36 -14.64 2.84
N THR A 66 13.47 -15.24 3.27
CA THR A 66 13.82 -15.40 4.69
C THR A 66 14.90 -14.39 5.09
N ALA A 67 14.94 -14.04 6.38
CA ALA A 67 15.91 -13.09 6.94
C ALA A 67 17.29 -13.72 7.17
#